data_AF-U6RN50-F1
#
_entry.id   AF-U6RN50-F1
#
_cell.length_a   1.000
_cell.length_b   1.000
_cell.length_c   1.000
_cell.angle_alpha   90.00
_cell.angle_beta   90.00
_cell.angle_gamma   90.00
#
_symmetry.space_group_name_H-M   'P 1'
#
loop_
_entity.id
_entity.type
_entity.pdbx_description
1 polymer ?
#
loop_
_entity_poly.entity_id
_entity_poly.type
_entity_poly.pdbx_seq_one_letter_code
_entity_poly.pdbx_strand_id
1 'polypeptide(L)'
;MNKKVIPRYYKCSLDGKHWWSTFATSTGQAKQAYIHMLDGCADDCFLSIICRIDSPKTTQAFKDNAKYRGIPFAYVGMNVKVHGDKGIIVGHNSSANLDVYFLEGDNKGKKLNCHPNWKIQYFSKNWRLIKEF
;
A
#
# COMPACT_ATOMS: atom_id res chain seq x y z
N MET A 1 19.10 17.08 -6.97
CA MET A 1 18.30 16.70 -5.78
C MET A 1 17.30 15.63 -6.20
N ASN A 2 17.46 14.37 -5.79
CA ASN A 2 16.48 13.32 -6.10
C ASN A 2 15.21 13.58 -5.29
N LYS A 3 14.12 13.96 -5.97
CA LYS A 3 12.80 14.09 -5.34
C LYS A 3 12.45 12.78 -4.64
N LYS A 4 12.12 12.84 -3.35
CA LYS A 4 11.64 11.69 -2.58
C LYS A 4 10.36 11.19 -3.24
N VAL A 5 10.42 10.02 -3.89
CA VAL A 5 9.26 9.42 -4.54
C VAL A 5 8.41 8.77 -3.45
N ILE A 6 7.37 9.47 -3.03
CA ILE A 6 6.39 8.97 -2.05
C ILE A 6 5.21 8.40 -2.83
N PRO A 7 4.84 7.12 -2.61
CA PRO A 7 3.68 6.55 -3.27
C PRO A 7 2.43 7.29 -2.80
N ARG A 8 1.51 7.53 -3.73
CA ARG A 8 0.19 8.08 -3.46
C ARG A 8 -0.85 6.99 -3.60
N TYR A 9 -1.96 7.17 -2.91
CA TYR A 9 -3.11 6.29 -3.07
C TYR A 9 -3.91 6.75 -4.29
N TYR A 10 -4.09 5.86 -5.25
CA TYR A 10 -4.84 6.09 -6.47
C TYR A 10 -6.09 5.23 -6.47
N LYS A 11 -7.17 5.76 -7.06
CA LYS A 11 -8.29 4.97 -7.54
C LYS A 11 -8.33 4.98 -9.05
N CYS A 12 -8.64 3.83 -9.65
CA CYS A 12 -8.69 3.63 -11.09
C CYS A 12 -10.01 2.96 -11.50
N SER A 13 -10.52 3.33 -12.68
CA SER A 13 -11.80 2.87 -13.20
C SER A 13 -11.81 2.93 -14.73
N LEU A 14 -12.52 2.00 -15.39
CA LEU A 14 -12.78 2.06 -16.84
C LEU A 14 -14.07 2.83 -17.19
N ASP A 15 -15.06 2.83 -16.29
CA ASP A 15 -16.40 3.36 -16.57
C ASP A 15 -16.75 4.60 -15.71
N GLY A 16 -15.86 5.00 -14.80
CA GLY A 16 -16.07 6.08 -13.84
C GLY A 16 -17.05 5.74 -12.72
N LYS A 17 -17.58 4.51 -12.66
CA LYS A 17 -18.58 4.05 -11.69
C LYS A 17 -17.97 3.05 -10.71
N HIS A 18 -17.23 2.07 -11.21
CA HIS A 18 -16.58 1.03 -10.41
C HIS A 18 -15.11 1.36 -10.22
N TRP A 19 -14.70 1.50 -8.96
CA TRP A 19 -13.36 1.99 -8.60
C TRP A 19 -12.55 0.92 -7.89
N TRP A 20 -11.40 0.60 -8.45
CA TRP A 20 -10.34 -0.15 -7.77
C TRP A 20 -9.29 0.82 -7.21
N SER A 21 -8.51 0.42 -6.22
CA SER A 21 -7.52 1.33 -5.62
C SER A 21 -6.21 0.65 -5.29
N THR A 22 -5.12 1.42 -5.35
CA THR A 22 -3.76 0.95 -5.08
C THR A 22 -2.84 2.09 -4.68
N PHE A 23 -1.72 1.77 -4.04
CA PHE A 23 -0.60 2.69 -3.90
C PHE A 23 0.32 2.60 -5.12
N ALA A 24 0.70 3.75 -5.69
CA ALA A 24 1.63 3.83 -6.79
C ALA A 24 2.45 5.12 -6.73
N THR A 25 3.62 5.15 -7.35
CA THR A 25 4.46 6.36 -7.39
C THR A 25 4.06 7.35 -8.49
N SER A 26 3.30 6.87 -9.47
CA SER A 26 2.78 7.65 -10.58
C SER A 26 1.43 7.13 -11.03
N THR A 27 0.68 7.97 -11.76
CA THR A 27 -0.57 7.58 -12.39
C THR A 27 -0.37 6.42 -13.38
N GLY A 28 0.74 6.41 -14.11
CA GLY A 28 1.07 5.32 -15.05
C GLY A 28 1.24 3.98 -14.36
N GLN A 29 1.95 3.94 -13.21
CA GLN A 29 2.05 2.72 -12.41
C GLN A 29 0.70 2.28 -11.83
N ALA A 30 -0.15 3.21 -11.41
CA ALA A 30 -1.50 2.88 -10.94
C ALA A 30 -2.35 2.24 -12.05
N LYS A 31 -2.28 2.78 -13.28
CA LYS A 31 -2.95 2.23 -14.46
C LYS A 31 -2.46 0.82 -14.78
N GLN A 32 -1.14 0.61 -14.83
CA GLN A 32 -0.55 -0.71 -15.07
C GLN A 32 -0.99 -1.74 -14.02
N ALA A 33 -0.98 -1.37 -12.75
CA ALA A 33 -1.46 -2.26 -11.69
C ALA A 33 -2.97 -2.59 -11.81
N TYR A 34 -3.78 -1.65 -12.30
CA TYR A 34 -5.20 -1.88 -12.56
C TYR A 34 -5.41 -2.83 -13.74
N ILE A 35 -4.65 -2.72 -14.83
CA ILE A 35 -4.68 -3.66 -15.96
C ILE A 35 -4.35 -5.08 -15.51
N HIS A 36 -3.30 -5.24 -14.70
CA HIS A 36 -2.96 -6.55 -14.13
C HIS A 36 -4.07 -7.13 -13.26
N MET A 37 -4.82 -6.29 -12.54
CA MET A 37 -5.95 -6.74 -11.73
C MET A 37 -7.15 -7.18 -12.59
N LEU A 38 -7.36 -6.54 -13.73
CA LEU A 38 -8.40 -6.93 -14.69
C LEU A 38 -8.02 -8.19 -15.51
N ASP A 39 -6.95 -8.90 -15.11
CA ASP A 39 -6.40 -10.06 -15.79
C ASP A 39 -6.17 -9.82 -17.30
N GLY A 40 -5.69 -8.62 -17.65
CA GLY A 40 -5.29 -8.30 -19.01
C GLY A 40 -6.44 -7.92 -19.94
N CYS A 41 -7.48 -7.22 -19.45
CA CYS A 41 -8.39 -6.51 -20.36
C CYS A 41 -7.54 -5.67 -21.33
N ALA A 42 -7.87 -5.78 -22.63
CA ALA A 42 -7.01 -5.50 -23.76
C ALA A 42 -6.05 -4.29 -23.60
N ASP A 43 -4.83 -4.45 -24.11
CA ASP A 43 -3.76 -3.43 -24.07
C ASP A 43 -4.20 -2.02 -24.54
N ASP A 44 -5.32 -1.93 -25.27
CA ASP A 44 -5.97 -0.71 -25.72
C ASP A 44 -6.68 0.11 -24.61
N CYS A 45 -6.96 -0.50 -23.45
CA CYS A 45 -7.71 0.15 -22.37
C CYS A 45 -6.87 1.14 -21.56
N PHE A 46 -5.53 1.14 -21.66
CA PHE A 46 -4.64 1.98 -20.82
C PHE A 46 -5.01 3.47 -20.89
N LEU A 47 -5.33 3.97 -22.09
CA LEU A 47 -5.72 5.36 -22.29
C LEU A 47 -7.10 5.66 -21.72
N SER A 48 -8.01 4.69 -21.73
CA SER A 48 -9.38 4.78 -21.21
C SER A 48 -9.44 4.74 -19.68
N ILE A 49 -8.41 4.24 -18.99
CA ILE A 49 -8.40 4.19 -17.52
C ILE A 49 -8.39 5.61 -16.94
N ILE A 50 -9.42 5.89 -16.15
CA ILE A 50 -9.51 7.08 -15.29
C ILE A 50 -8.81 6.76 -13.99
N CYS A 51 -7.64 7.35 -13.72
CA CYS A 51 -6.98 7.25 -12.41
C CYS A 51 -6.89 8.63 -11.75
N ARG A 52 -7.20 8.69 -10.45
CA ARG A 52 -7.13 9.92 -9.64
C ARG A 52 -6.51 9.60 -8.28
N ILE A 53 -5.85 10.59 -7.69
CA ILE A 53 -5.40 10.48 -6.30
C ILE A 53 -6.65 10.45 -5.41
N ASP A 54 -6.63 9.59 -4.41
CA ASP A 54 -7.65 9.47 -3.36
C ASP A 54 -6.95 9.34 -1.99
N SER A 55 -7.73 9.20 -0.93
CA SER A 55 -7.21 8.95 0.42
C SER A 55 -7.12 7.44 0.71
N PRO A 56 -6.05 6.96 1.37
CA PRO A 56 -5.93 5.57 1.77
C PRO A 56 -7.14 5.07 2.56
N LYS A 57 -7.67 3.91 2.20
CA LYS A 57 -8.80 3.29 2.90
C LYS A 57 -8.36 2.01 3.58
N THR A 58 -8.71 1.88 4.86
CA THR A 58 -8.54 0.63 5.61
C THR A 58 -9.82 -0.19 5.48
N THR A 59 -9.78 -1.21 4.62
CA THR A 59 -10.93 -2.08 4.32
C THR A 59 -11.27 -2.97 5.52
N GLN A 60 -12.48 -3.54 5.53
CA GLN A 60 -12.88 -4.49 6.57
C GLN A 60 -11.97 -5.74 6.56
N ALA A 61 -11.64 -6.28 5.38
CA ALA A 61 -10.71 -7.39 5.24
C ALA A 61 -9.34 -7.10 5.90
N PHE A 62 -8.80 -5.89 5.71
CA PHE A 62 -7.57 -5.49 6.40
C PHE A 62 -7.75 -5.49 7.92
N LYS A 63 -8.87 -4.95 8.43
CA LYS A 63 -9.15 -4.91 9.88
C LYS A 63 -9.27 -6.31 10.46
N ASP A 64 -9.90 -7.24 9.75
CA ASP A 64 -10.07 -8.62 10.18
C ASP A 64 -8.71 -9.34 10.22
N ASN A 65 -7.86 -9.14 9.20
CA ASN A 65 -6.47 -9.60 9.22
C ASN A 65 -5.69 -9.00 10.39
N ALA A 66 -5.80 -7.69 10.61
CA ALA A 66 -5.08 -7.00 11.67
C ALA A 66 -5.48 -7.53 13.05
N LYS A 67 -6.78 -7.77 13.26
CA LYS A 67 -7.31 -8.42 14.46
C LYS A 67 -6.78 -9.84 14.62
N TYR A 68 -6.81 -10.65 13.56
CA TYR A 68 -6.27 -12.01 13.54
C TYR A 68 -4.79 -12.05 13.94
N ARG A 69 -4.01 -11.04 13.53
CA ARG A 69 -2.57 -10.92 13.81
C ARG A 69 -2.23 -10.18 15.11
N GLY A 70 -3.23 -9.84 15.93
CA GLY A 70 -3.03 -9.16 17.22
C GLY A 70 -2.57 -7.70 17.09
N ILE A 71 -2.83 -7.04 15.97
CA ILE A 71 -2.47 -5.65 15.69
C ILE A 71 -3.69 -4.79 15.30
N PRO A 72 -4.81 -4.80 16.05
CA PRO A 72 -6.05 -4.11 15.67
C PRO A 72 -5.91 -2.58 15.53
N PHE A 73 -4.81 -2.00 16.02
CA PHE A 73 -4.47 -0.59 15.87
C PHE A 73 -3.86 -0.24 14.50
N ALA A 74 -3.45 -1.24 13.71
CA ALA A 74 -2.83 -1.03 12.41
C ALA A 74 -3.85 -0.55 11.38
N TYR A 75 -3.41 0.29 10.44
CA TYR A 75 -4.23 0.83 9.37
C TYR A 75 -3.40 1.05 8.10
N VAL A 76 -4.08 1.10 6.95
CA VAL A 76 -3.44 1.41 5.67
C VAL A 76 -2.99 2.88 5.66
N GLY A 77 -1.73 3.12 5.32
CA GLY A 77 -1.04 4.41 5.42
C GLY A 77 -0.27 4.60 6.73
N MET A 78 -0.26 3.62 7.64
CA MET A 78 0.48 3.69 8.88
C MET A 78 2.00 3.62 8.65
N ASN A 79 2.76 4.45 9.38
CA ASN A 79 4.22 4.43 9.36
C ASN A 79 4.74 3.18 10.07
N VAL A 80 5.70 2.51 9.46
CA VAL A 80 6.38 1.34 10.03
C VAL A 80 7.89 1.41 9.81
N LYS A 81 8.64 0.69 10.63
CA LYS A 81 10.00 0.26 10.31
C LYS A 81 10.05 -1.26 10.32
N VAL A 82 10.55 -1.87 9.26
CA VAL A 82 10.75 -3.32 9.18
C VAL A 82 12.24 -3.56 9.02
N HIS A 83 12.86 -4.24 9.98
CA HIS A 83 14.30 -4.47 9.99
C HIS A 83 15.13 -3.18 9.82
N GLY A 84 14.67 -2.06 10.41
CA GLY A 84 15.33 -0.75 10.30
C GLY A 84 14.91 0.10 9.10
N ASP A 85 14.40 -0.51 8.03
CA ASP A 85 13.94 0.22 6.84
C ASP A 85 12.58 0.88 7.10
N LYS A 86 12.45 2.18 6.79
CA LYS A 86 11.19 2.92 6.98
C LYS A 86 10.25 2.69 5.80
N GLY A 87 8.99 2.44 6.11
CA GLY A 87 7.94 2.28 5.11
C GLY A 87 6.58 2.74 5.60
N ILE A 88 5.60 2.55 4.72
CA ILE A 88 4.19 2.70 5.04
C ILE A 88 3.44 1.41 4.69
N ILE A 89 2.46 1.05 5.50
CA ILE A 89 1.54 -0.05 5.18
C ILE A 89 0.69 0.39 3.99
N VAL A 90 0.72 -0.37 2.90
CA VAL A 90 -0.07 -0.10 1.68
C VAL A 90 -1.18 -1.12 1.45
N GLY A 91 -1.19 -2.20 2.23
CA GLY A 91 -2.21 -3.24 2.11
C GLY A 91 -1.90 -4.46 2.97
N HIS A 92 -2.53 -5.57 2.59
CA HIS A 92 -2.37 -6.91 3.17
C HIS A 92 -2.57 -7.93 2.05
N ASN A 93 -2.14 -9.17 2.27
CA ASN A 93 -2.35 -10.26 1.33
C ASN A 93 -3.08 -11.46 1.97
N SER A 94 -3.41 -12.46 1.15
CA SER A 94 -4.13 -13.67 1.57
C SER A 94 -3.36 -14.55 2.57
N SER A 95 -2.04 -14.37 2.70
CA SER A 95 -1.20 -15.04 3.72
C SER A 95 -1.21 -14.30 5.06
N ALA A 96 -2.15 -13.38 5.24
CA ALA A 96 -2.33 -12.53 6.40
C ALA A 96 -1.12 -11.64 6.76
N ASN A 97 -0.26 -11.32 5.79
CA ASN A 97 0.90 -10.45 5.96
C ASN A 97 0.59 -9.02 5.50
N LEU A 98 1.40 -8.06 5.94
CA LEU A 98 1.29 -6.66 5.51
C LEU A 98 2.03 -6.44 4.20
N ASP A 99 1.46 -5.66 3.29
CA ASP A 99 2.20 -5.10 2.18
C ASP A 99 2.76 -3.75 2.63
N VAL A 100 4.09 -3.60 2.60
CA VAL A 100 4.80 -2.38 3.01
C VAL A 100 5.54 -1.79 1.84
N TYR A 101 5.33 -0.50 1.57
CA TYR A 101 6.14 0.26 0.63
C TYR A 101 7.25 1.00 1.38
N PHE A 102 8.50 0.72 1.03
CA PHE A 102 9.66 1.27 1.72
C PHE A 102 10.09 2.63 1.13
N LEU A 103 10.24 3.60 2.02
CA LEU A 103 10.59 4.99 1.71
C LEU A 103 12.08 5.28 1.89
N GLU A 104 12.73 4.57 2.81
CA GLU A 104 14.14 4.72 3.19
C GLU A 104 14.72 3.34 3.56
N GLY A 105 16.05 3.21 3.47
CA GLY A 105 16.76 1.95 3.76
C GLY A 105 17.05 1.12 2.51
N ASP A 106 17.49 -0.12 2.71
CA ASP A 106 17.99 -1.00 1.64
C ASP A 106 16.87 -1.45 0.68
N ASN A 107 15.63 -1.50 1.17
CA ASN A 107 14.45 -1.84 0.38
C ASN A 107 13.75 -0.63 -0.25
N LYS A 108 14.34 0.58 -0.17
CA LYS A 108 13.73 1.80 -0.69
C LYS A 108 13.16 1.64 -2.11
N GLY A 109 11.91 2.05 -2.28
CA GLY A 109 11.19 1.99 -3.55
C GLY A 109 10.50 0.65 -3.83
N LYS A 110 10.69 -0.37 -2.99
CA LYS A 110 10.06 -1.68 -3.13
C LYS A 110 8.78 -1.75 -2.31
N LYS A 111 7.80 -2.49 -2.83
CA LYS A 111 6.65 -3.01 -2.07
C LYS A 111 6.96 -4.46 -1.72
N LEU A 112 7.09 -4.79 -0.44
CA LEU A 112 7.37 -6.16 0.00
C LEU A 112 6.30 -6.65 0.96
N ASN A 113 6.24 -7.97 1.06
CA ASN A 113 5.41 -8.66 2.01
C ASN A 113 6.15 -8.80 3.35
N CYS A 114 5.53 -8.36 4.44
CA CYS A 114 6.15 -8.29 5.76
C CYS A 114 5.28 -8.98 6.80
N HIS A 115 5.88 -9.88 7.58
CA HIS A 115 5.17 -10.54 8.67
C HIS A 115 4.80 -9.50 9.75
N PRO A 116 3.54 -9.45 10.24
CA PRO A 116 3.08 -8.39 11.14
C PRO A 116 3.75 -8.35 12.52
N ASN A 117 4.51 -9.39 12.87
CA ASN A 117 5.18 -9.55 14.16
C ASN A 117 6.66 -9.93 14.04
N TRP A 118 7.32 -9.65 12.90
CA TRP A 118 8.75 -9.94 12.74
C TRP A 118 9.56 -8.67 12.51
N LYS A 119 10.38 -8.30 13.52
CA LYS A 119 11.29 -7.15 13.46
C LYS A 119 10.62 -5.89 12.93
N ILE A 120 9.42 -5.60 13.42
CA ILE A 120 8.57 -4.52 12.93
C ILE A 120 8.17 -3.58 14.07
N GLN A 121 8.33 -2.30 13.80
CA GLN A 121 7.92 -1.21 14.68
C GLN A 121 6.80 -0.43 14.00
N TYR A 122 5.71 -0.21 14.72
CA TYR A 122 4.54 0.54 14.28
C TYR A 122 4.55 1.93 14.89
N PHE A 123 4.32 2.96 14.09
CA PHE A 123 4.38 4.35 14.52
C PHE A 123 3.09 5.11 14.22
N SER A 124 2.83 6.14 15.00
CA SER A 124 1.81 7.14 14.70
C SER A 124 2.20 7.97 13.46
N LYS A 125 1.27 8.82 12.99
CA LYS A 125 1.54 9.76 11.88
C LYS A 125 2.74 10.67 12.16
N ASN A 126 3.00 11.00 13.44
CA ASN A 126 4.10 11.85 13.87
C ASN A 126 5.35 11.06 14.27
N TRP A 127 5.48 9.80 13.81
CA TRP A 127 6.63 8.92 14.09
C TRP A 127 6.86 8.60 15.58
N ARG A 128 5.82 8.68 16.42
CA ARG A 128 5.87 8.15 17.81
C ARG A 128 5.63 6.64 17.80
N LEU A 129 6.48 5.87 18.48
CA LEU A 129 6.36 4.41 18.58
C LEU A 129 5.03 4.05 19.27
N ILE A 130 4.28 3.13 18.67
CA ILE A 130 3.02 2.58 19.20
C ILE A 130 3.25 1.15 19.70
N LYS A 131 3.96 0.33 18.92
CA LYS A 131 4.23 -1.07 19.24
C LYS A 131 5.47 -1.56 18.49
N GLU A 132 6.21 -2.50 19.09
CA GLU A 132 7.27 -3.26 18.43
C GLU A 132 7.11 -4.76 18.65
N PHE A 133 7.65 -5.53 17.70
CA PHE A 133 7.75 -6.99 17.69
C PHE A 133 9.09 -7.41 17.07
#